data_AF-A0A7R9TKH0-F1
#
_entry.id   AF-A0A7R9TKH0-F1
#
_cell.length_a   1.000
_cell.length_b   1.000
_cell.length_c   1.000
_cell.angle_alpha   90.00
_cell.angle_beta   90.00
_cell.angle_gamma   90.00
#
_symmetry.space_group_name_H-M   'P 1'
#
loop_
_entity.id
_entity.type
_entity.pdbx_description
1 polymer ?
#
loop_
_entity_poly.entity_id
_entity_poly.type
_entity_poly.pdbx_seq_one_letter_code
_entity_poly.pdbx_strand_id
1 'polypeptide(L)'
;GAARAAAFAAALNAQHAAGAGAAKSGIVAGEKHFESELEINDFPQQARWKVTHKDSLSQICEFTGAAITTRGQYYAPGKPVPPGERKLYLLIEGPTERCVQNGKQKLKETIEAEVNRQALPGGFTVGKYKV
;
A
#
# COMPACT_ATOMS: atom_id res chain seq x y z
N GLY A 1 31.40 36.33 -55.12
CA GLY A 1 30.44 36.39 -54.00
C GLY A 1 30.02 35.00 -53.61
N ALA A 2 29.66 34.79 -52.34
CA ALA A 2 29.10 33.57 -51.75
C ALA A 2 30.09 32.43 -51.37
N ALA A 3 31.17 32.76 -50.67
CA ALA A 3 31.90 31.80 -49.83
C ALA A 3 31.40 31.92 -48.38
N ARG A 4 30.29 31.25 -48.02
CA ARG A 4 29.83 31.02 -46.63
C ARG A 4 28.54 30.19 -46.61
N ALA A 5 28.63 28.86 -46.75
CA ALA A 5 27.50 27.97 -46.48
C ALA A 5 27.95 26.50 -46.32
N ALA A 6 28.74 26.18 -45.29
CA ALA A 6 29.04 24.78 -44.94
C ALA A 6 29.57 24.65 -43.51
N ALA A 7 28.79 25.01 -42.47
CA ALA A 7 29.25 24.83 -41.09
C ALA A 7 28.16 24.78 -39.99
N PHE A 8 26.90 24.44 -40.29
CA PHE A 8 25.84 24.42 -39.26
C PHE A 8 24.95 23.15 -39.28
N ALA A 9 25.46 22.01 -39.72
CA ALA A 9 24.66 20.77 -39.81
C ALA A 9 25.11 19.61 -38.89
N ALA A 10 26.22 19.73 -38.15
CA ALA A 10 26.83 18.57 -37.47
C ALA A 10 26.60 18.48 -35.94
N ALA A 11 25.91 19.44 -35.30
CA ALA A 11 25.89 19.54 -33.82
C ALA A 11 24.64 18.97 -33.13
N LEU A 12 23.61 18.51 -33.85
CA LEU A 12 22.32 18.13 -33.25
C LEU A 12 22.14 16.62 -32.98
N ASN A 13 23.03 15.74 -33.45
CA ASN A 13 22.87 14.29 -33.27
C ASN A 13 23.55 13.72 -32.01
N ALA A 14 24.25 14.54 -31.21
CA ALA A 14 25.04 14.05 -30.08
C ALA A 14 24.29 13.98 -28.74
N GLN A 15 23.06 14.51 -28.63
CA GLN A 15 22.37 14.64 -27.33
C GLN A 15 21.36 13.53 -27.01
N HIS A 16 21.10 12.58 -27.91
CA HIS A 16 20.12 11.50 -27.64
C HIS A 16 20.72 10.18 -27.12
N ALA A 17 22.06 10.06 -27.05
CA ALA A 17 22.73 8.79 -26.70
C ALA A 17 23.06 8.62 -25.20
N ALA A 18 22.83 9.62 -24.36
CA ALA A 18 23.14 9.57 -22.93
C ALA A 18 21.86 9.60 -22.08
N GLY A 19 21.04 8.56 -22.23
CA GLY A 19 19.82 8.35 -21.45
C GLY A 19 19.57 6.88 -21.14
N ALA A 20 20.64 6.08 -21.02
CA ALA A 20 20.57 4.76 -20.42
C ALA A 20 20.47 4.92 -18.90
N GLY A 21 19.25 5.14 -18.41
CA GLY A 21 18.86 5.03 -17.01
C GLY A 21 17.96 3.81 -16.85
N ALA A 22 18.53 2.75 -16.31
CA ALA A 22 17.88 1.48 -16.04
C ALA A 22 16.67 1.58 -15.10
N ALA A 23 15.87 0.49 -15.13
CA ALA A 23 14.99 0.02 -14.04
C ALA A 23 13.56 0.62 -14.06
N LYS A 24 12.44 -0.12 -14.01
CA LYS A 24 12.15 -1.53 -13.70
C LYS A 24 10.79 -1.92 -14.28
N SER A 25 10.66 -3.23 -14.47
CA SER A 25 9.42 -4.00 -14.34
C SER A 25 8.40 -3.88 -15.48
N GLY A 26 8.46 -4.86 -16.38
CA GLY A 26 7.29 -5.27 -17.14
C GLY A 26 6.22 -5.82 -16.20
N ILE A 27 5.36 -4.94 -15.70
CA ILE A 27 4.06 -5.35 -15.20
C ILE A 27 3.10 -5.22 -16.37
N VAL A 28 2.59 -6.39 -16.75
CA VAL A 28 1.55 -6.65 -17.73
C VAL A 28 0.54 -5.51 -17.84
N ALA A 29 0.27 -5.11 -19.09
CA ALA A 29 -0.85 -4.24 -19.41
C ALA A 29 -2.16 -4.89 -18.94
N GLY A 30 -2.85 -4.21 -18.02
CA GLY A 30 -4.18 -4.58 -17.56
C GLY A 30 -4.65 -3.62 -16.48
N GLU A 31 -5.03 -2.41 -16.89
CA GLU A 31 -5.55 -1.30 -16.05
C GLU A 31 -4.49 -0.66 -15.10
N LYS A 32 -4.42 0.67 -15.07
CA LYS A 32 -3.54 1.40 -14.15
C LYS A 32 -4.20 1.46 -12.77
N HIS A 33 -4.14 0.38 -12.00
CA HIS A 33 -4.59 0.40 -10.61
C HIS A 33 -3.43 0.86 -9.73
N PHE A 34 -3.77 1.68 -8.76
CA PHE A 34 -2.86 2.10 -7.73
C PHE A 34 -2.91 1.08 -6.61
N GLU A 35 -1.76 0.77 -6.03
CA GLU A 35 -1.63 -0.14 -4.91
C GLU A 35 -0.98 0.57 -3.72
N SER A 36 -1.44 0.25 -2.52
CA SER A 36 -0.83 0.71 -1.28
C SER A 36 -0.91 -0.36 -0.21
N GLU A 37 0.15 -0.48 0.55
CA GLU A 37 0.25 -1.46 1.63
C GLU A 37 0.14 -0.74 2.98
N LEU A 38 -0.68 -1.30 3.86
CA LEU A 38 -0.77 -0.87 5.25
C LEU A 38 -0.43 -2.05 6.15
N GLU A 39 0.73 -2.00 6.80
CA GLU A 39 1.10 -2.99 7.82
C GLU A 39 0.20 -2.81 9.05
N ILE A 40 -0.50 -3.88 9.43
CA ILE A 40 -1.42 -3.86 10.57
C ILE A 40 -0.94 -4.69 11.76
N ASN A 41 0.27 -5.22 11.66
CA ASN A 41 0.88 -6.06 12.68
C ASN A 41 1.14 -5.30 13.99
N ASP A 42 1.56 -4.03 13.90
CA ASP A 42 1.89 -3.19 15.05
C ASP A 42 0.65 -2.59 15.75
N PHE A 43 -0.55 -2.78 15.20
CA PHE A 43 -1.80 -2.38 15.85
C PHE A 43 -2.29 -3.42 16.86
N PRO A 44 -3.00 -2.99 17.92
CA PRO A 44 -3.54 -3.91 18.92
C PRO A 44 -4.58 -4.87 18.31
N GLN A 45 -4.77 -6.01 18.99
CA GLN A 45 -5.57 -7.14 18.49
C GLN A 45 -6.96 -6.75 17.99
N GLN A 46 -7.66 -5.87 18.69
CA GLN A 46 -9.02 -5.50 18.32
C GLN A 46 -9.09 -4.60 17.09
N ALA A 47 -8.18 -3.62 16.97
CA ALA A 47 -8.11 -2.79 15.77
C ALA A 47 -7.79 -3.64 14.56
N ARG A 48 -6.86 -4.61 14.71
CA ARG A 48 -6.61 -5.65 13.71
C ARG A 48 -7.88 -6.43 13.39
N TRP A 49 -8.57 -6.98 14.38
CA TRP A 49 -9.81 -7.72 14.17
C TRP A 49 -10.84 -6.91 13.39
N LYS A 50 -11.01 -5.63 13.75
CA LYS A 50 -11.91 -4.71 13.05
C LYS A 50 -11.55 -4.57 11.58
N VAL A 51 -10.29 -4.33 11.24
CA VAL A 51 -9.85 -4.17 9.84
C VAL A 51 -9.66 -5.49 9.09
N THR A 52 -9.61 -6.63 9.77
CA THR A 52 -9.67 -7.95 9.13
C THR A 52 -11.10 -8.50 9.02
N HIS A 53 -12.09 -7.82 9.61
CA HIS A 53 -13.47 -8.26 9.58
C HIS A 53 -14.08 -7.97 8.21
N LYS A 54 -14.69 -8.99 7.60
CA LYS A 54 -15.26 -8.90 6.24
C LYS A 54 -16.24 -7.73 6.09
N ASP A 55 -17.08 -7.50 7.09
CA ASP A 55 -18.06 -6.40 7.08
C ASP A 55 -17.39 -5.02 7.00
N SER A 56 -16.39 -4.77 7.86
CA SER A 56 -15.68 -3.48 7.87
C SER A 56 -14.81 -3.29 6.62
N LEU A 57 -14.20 -4.36 6.09
CA LEU A 57 -13.53 -4.33 4.80
C LEU A 57 -14.50 -3.99 3.66
N SER A 58 -15.69 -4.62 3.64
CA SER A 58 -16.74 -4.33 2.66
C SER A 58 -17.20 -2.87 2.75
N GLN A 59 -17.48 -2.37 3.94
CA GLN A 59 -17.88 -0.97 4.12
C GLN A 59 -16.82 0.02 3.61
N ILE A 60 -15.54 -0.24 3.90
CA ILE A 60 -14.46 0.65 3.45
C ILE A 60 -14.28 0.55 1.93
N CYS A 61 -14.37 -0.65 1.35
CA CYS A 61 -14.27 -0.80 -0.10
C CYS A 61 -15.43 -0.14 -0.84
N GLU A 62 -16.65 -0.25 -0.32
CA GLU A 62 -17.84 0.42 -0.88
C GLU A 62 -17.75 1.94 -0.75
N PHE A 63 -17.23 2.45 0.38
CA PHE A 63 -17.09 3.89 0.61
C PHE A 63 -15.98 4.54 -0.22
N THR A 64 -14.87 3.84 -0.41
CA THR A 64 -13.66 4.40 -1.06
C THR A 64 -13.49 3.98 -2.51
N GLY A 65 -14.16 2.92 -2.94
CA GLY A 65 -13.99 2.31 -4.26
C GLY A 65 -12.64 1.60 -4.43
N ALA A 66 -11.91 1.33 -3.34
CA ALA A 66 -10.67 0.57 -3.34
C ALA A 66 -10.92 -0.86 -2.85
N ALA A 67 -10.37 -1.85 -3.54
CA ALA A 67 -10.34 -3.22 -3.07
C ALA A 67 -9.31 -3.37 -1.95
N ILE A 68 -9.67 -4.09 -0.90
CA ILE A 68 -8.81 -4.32 0.25
C ILE A 68 -8.64 -5.82 0.46
N THR A 69 -7.39 -6.26 0.46
CA THR A 69 -7.03 -7.67 0.58
C THR A 69 -6.11 -7.87 1.78
N THR A 70 -6.51 -8.74 2.70
CA THR A 70 -5.66 -9.12 3.83
C THR A 70 -4.59 -10.12 3.38
N ARG A 71 -3.32 -9.83 3.69
CA ARG A 71 -2.17 -10.64 3.30
C ARG A 71 -1.16 -10.77 4.45
N GLY A 72 -0.36 -11.82 4.40
CA GLY A 72 0.66 -12.10 5.41
C GLY A 72 0.08 -12.76 6.68
N GLN A 73 0.96 -12.94 7.67
CA GLN A 73 0.66 -13.65 8.92
C GLN A 73 0.93 -12.72 10.11
N TYR A 74 0.16 -12.86 11.19
CA TYR A 74 0.44 -12.11 12.41
C TYR A 74 1.73 -12.60 13.07
N TYR A 75 2.64 -11.67 13.34
CA TYR A 75 3.87 -11.89 14.08
C TYR A 75 3.87 -11.05 15.35
N ALA A 76 4.06 -11.70 16.50
CA ALA A 76 4.18 -11.01 17.78
C ALA A 76 5.31 -9.96 17.73
N PRO A 77 5.12 -8.78 18.36
CA PRO A 77 6.17 -7.77 18.41
C PRO A 77 7.42 -8.36 19.08
N GLY A 78 8.57 -8.21 18.43
CA GLY A 78 9.85 -8.77 18.88
C GLY A 78 10.19 -10.17 18.34
N LYS A 79 9.28 -10.85 17.63
CA LYS A 79 9.68 -12.03 16.84
C LYS A 79 10.23 -11.60 15.48
N PRO A 80 11.41 -12.10 15.06
CA PRO A 80 11.90 -11.88 13.71
C PRO A 80 10.99 -12.59 12.71
N VAL A 81 10.68 -11.90 11.62
CA VAL A 81 9.89 -12.46 10.52
C VAL A 81 10.83 -13.36 9.70
N PRO A 82 10.46 -14.61 9.40
CA PRO A 82 11.30 -15.49 8.62
C PRO A 82 11.52 -14.93 7.20
N PRO A 83 12.72 -15.14 6.61
CA PRO A 83 13.02 -14.65 5.28
C PRO A 83 12.09 -15.32 4.24
N GLY A 84 11.31 -14.50 3.53
CA GLY A 84 10.32 -14.96 2.55
C GLY A 84 8.86 -14.80 3.01
N GLU A 85 8.62 -14.54 4.29
CA GLU A 85 7.29 -14.20 4.80
C GLU A 85 7.17 -12.72 5.12
N ARG A 86 5.93 -12.21 5.11
CA ARG A 86 5.60 -10.82 5.40
C ARG A 86 4.71 -10.74 6.64
N LYS A 87 4.93 -9.71 7.46
CA LYS A 87 4.04 -9.37 8.59
C LYS A 87 2.63 -9.14 8.09
N LEU A 88 1.63 -9.29 8.94
CA LEU A 88 0.24 -9.02 8.57
C LEU A 88 0.07 -7.60 8.02
N TYR A 89 -0.39 -7.50 6.77
CA TYR A 89 -0.62 -6.25 6.07
C TYR A 89 -1.93 -6.31 5.27
N LEU A 90 -2.49 -5.13 5.02
CA LEU A 90 -3.63 -4.94 4.13
C LEU A 90 -3.12 -4.33 2.84
N LEU A 91 -3.39 -5.00 1.73
CA LEU A 91 -3.17 -4.48 0.39
C LEU A 91 -4.42 -3.72 -0.03
N ILE A 92 -4.26 -2.46 -0.43
CA ILE A 92 -5.31 -1.57 -0.89
C ILE A 92 -5.04 -1.29 -2.35
N GLU A 93 -5.87 -1.79 -3.23
CA GLU A 93 -5.77 -1.63 -4.68
C GLU A 93 -6.98 -0.85 -5.20
N GLY A 94 -6.81 0.05 -6.15
CA GLY A 94 -7.93 0.86 -6.62
C GLY A 94 -7.68 1.51 -7.97
N PRO A 95 -8.74 1.96 -8.66
CA PRO A 95 -8.64 2.50 -10.01
C PRO A 95 -7.94 3.86 -10.06
N THR A 96 -7.86 4.58 -8.93
CA THR A 96 -7.20 5.89 -8.82
C THR A 96 -6.40 6.00 -7.52
N GLU A 97 -5.34 6.81 -7.53
CA GLU A 97 -4.54 7.11 -6.34
C GLU A 97 -5.40 7.70 -5.23
N ARG A 98 -6.38 8.54 -5.58
CA ARG A 98 -7.31 9.16 -4.62
C ARG A 98 -8.16 8.12 -3.90
N CYS A 99 -8.67 7.10 -4.59
CA CYS A 99 -9.41 6.01 -3.97
C CYS A 99 -8.54 5.26 -2.95
N VAL A 100 -7.29 4.95 -3.33
CA VAL A 100 -6.34 4.25 -2.47
C VAL A 100 -5.93 5.10 -1.27
N GLN A 101 -5.68 6.40 -1.47
CA GLN A 101 -5.37 7.35 -0.39
C GLN A 101 -6.52 7.47 0.60
N ASN A 102 -7.76 7.62 0.10
CA ASN A 102 -8.96 7.66 0.93
C ASN A 102 -9.15 6.33 1.69
N GLY A 103 -8.95 5.19 1.02
CA GLY A 103 -8.95 3.85 1.63
C GLY A 103 -7.98 3.75 2.80
N LYS A 104 -6.72 4.15 2.57
CA LYS A 104 -5.68 4.14 3.59
C LYS A 104 -6.00 5.06 4.76
N GLN A 105 -6.52 6.26 4.50
CA GLN A 105 -6.93 7.19 5.55
C GLN A 105 -8.09 6.60 6.37
N LYS A 106 -9.12 6.07 5.71
CA LYS A 106 -10.27 5.49 6.38
C LYS A 106 -9.90 4.30 7.25
N LEU A 107 -8.98 3.48 6.78
CA LEU A 107 -8.47 2.32 7.49
C LEU A 107 -7.70 2.74 8.76
N LYS A 108 -6.83 3.76 8.65
CA LYS A 108 -6.16 4.37 9.81
C LYS A 108 -7.14 4.95 10.81
N GLU A 109 -8.10 5.76 10.36
CA GLU A 109 -9.14 6.33 11.23
C GLU A 109 -9.92 5.25 11.97
N THR A 110 -10.29 4.16 11.28
CA THR A 110 -11.02 3.04 11.88
C THR A 110 -10.17 2.34 12.95
N ILE A 111 -8.88 2.13 12.65
CA ILE A 111 -7.92 1.55 13.60
C ILE A 111 -7.79 2.46 14.82
N GLU A 112 -7.51 3.74 14.62
CA GLU A 112 -7.31 4.73 15.69
C GLU A 112 -8.56 4.89 16.55
N ALA A 113 -9.75 4.90 15.93
CA ALA A 113 -11.02 4.94 16.64
C ALA A 113 -11.21 3.72 17.56
N GLU A 114 -10.90 2.51 17.07
CA GLU A 114 -10.99 1.30 17.89
C GLU A 114 -9.91 1.24 18.97
N VAL A 115 -8.68 1.69 18.68
CA VAL A 115 -7.62 1.80 19.69
C VAL A 115 -8.04 2.76 20.80
N ASN A 116 -8.53 3.94 20.44
CA ASN A 116 -8.99 4.95 21.39
C ASN A 116 -10.19 4.46 22.21
N ARG A 117 -11.10 3.69 21.59
CA ARG A 117 -12.25 3.07 22.27
C ARG A 117 -11.83 2.04 23.31
N GLN A 118 -10.74 1.31 23.10
CA GLN A 118 -10.19 0.36 24.06
C GLN A 118 -9.24 0.95 25.08
N ALA A 119 -8.62 2.09 24.79
CA ALA A 119 -7.84 2.82 25.78
C ALA A 119 -8.71 3.21 27.00
N LEU A 120 -10.04 3.14 26.88
CA LEU A 120 -10.96 3.16 28.00
C LEU A 120 -10.89 1.82 28.76
N PRO A 121 -10.49 1.82 30.05
CA PRO A 121 -10.37 0.60 30.84
C PRO A 121 -11.76 0.00 31.11
N GLY A 122 -12.17 -0.96 30.28
CA GLY A 122 -13.45 -1.68 30.43
C GLY A 122 -13.80 -2.67 29.31
N GLY A 123 -13.06 -2.71 28.20
CA GLY A 123 -13.37 -3.56 27.04
C GLY A 123 -12.70 -4.93 27.05
N PHE A 124 -13.41 -5.93 27.59
CA PHE A 124 -13.35 -7.38 27.30
C PHE A 124 -11.97 -8.07 27.11
N THR A 125 -11.65 -8.91 28.09
CA THR A 125 -10.68 -10.01 27.99
C THR A 125 -11.21 -11.08 27.04
N VAL A 126 -10.67 -11.18 25.83
CA VAL A 126 -11.01 -12.31 24.96
C VAL A 126 -10.32 -13.58 25.45
N GLY A 127 -11.15 -14.58 25.76
CA GLY A 127 -10.79 -15.82 26.42
C GLY A 127 -9.65 -16.57 25.74
N LYS A 128 -8.65 -16.92 26.56
CA LYS A 128 -7.70 -17.98 26.30
C LYS A 128 -8.47 -19.30 26.19
N TYR A 129 -8.72 -19.80 24.98
CA TYR A 129 -9.09 -21.21 24.83
C TYR A 129 -7.80 -22.03 24.83
N LYS A 130 -7.58 -22.72 25.95
CA LYS A 130 -6.61 -23.80 26.07
C LYS A 130 -7.42 -25.09 26.02
N VAL A 131 -7.24 -25.86 24.95
CA VAL A 131 -7.65 -27.27 24.89
C VAL A 131 -6.79 -28.11 25.82
#